data_AF-A0A316Z736-F1
#
_entry.id   AF-A0A316Z736-F1
#
_cell.length_a   1.000
_cell.length_b   1.000
_cell.length_c   1.000
_cell.angle_alpha   90.00
_cell.angle_beta   90.00
_cell.angle_gamma   90.00
#
_symmetry.space_group_name_H-M   'P 1'
#
loop_
_entity.id
_entity.type
_entity.pdbx_description
1 polymer ?
#
loop_
_entity_poly.entity_id
_entity_poly.type
_entity_poly.pdbx_seq_one_letter_code
_entity_poly.pdbx_strand_id
1 'polypeptide(L)'
;MFPFSTAPTSAIDPSSYSVLGLTHVQYDGRDPLARVLALVTLSPIFLLCAYTTIILYRRELTFVNALLGQLLCEGINWGLKRTIRQGRPTDHLGSGYGMPSSHAQFVGFFAAFFLAHFSLHHPRAARPRTLVNTMRIAEHALLMLLIALGAALTAYSRYHLSYHTPAQIWVGLTLGVALGLGWYYVAEHMPRQPLRLPAPLASPASRRAPSLPLRGKSSAVGSGDSIRKRGTSSAEDKAPRGPTHRRRSSLSALIPELHPAPPLRQLILDHPLAVAFRLRDSWSVWRDGGIEQEYGRWRDEWERRRRDWRDAHSDSAVEDDTPRIAPPRRRREKADSKRHYRHILTTLALADKCVPNQTAFCVGCVISFSASGKESAALATGYSRELPGNTHAEESALAKLDSDTSLPAGAELDLYTSMEPCSVRSSGNVPCVQRILAFNARQGDKGARIVRVFMGVREPPDFVACAGVEELRREGVEVHSVVAPATDGLKDGWLEREALRIAKKSHDDQPQSEGAERMWRSLA
;
A
#
# COMPACT_ATOMS: atom_id res chain seq x y z
N MET A 1 31.54 -24.44 -66.63
CA MET A 1 30.08 -24.45 -66.81
C MET A 1 29.48 -25.45 -65.84
N PHE A 2 29.08 -25.00 -64.66
CA PHE A 2 28.20 -25.70 -63.71
C PHE A 2 27.47 -24.61 -62.91
N PRO A 3 26.13 -24.63 -62.82
CA PRO A 3 25.36 -23.52 -62.29
C PRO A 3 25.22 -23.60 -60.76
N PHE A 4 25.03 -22.42 -60.17
CA PHE A 4 24.68 -22.17 -58.78
C PHE A 4 23.46 -23.00 -58.34
N SER A 5 23.61 -23.74 -57.24
CA SER A 5 22.49 -24.38 -56.53
C SER A 5 21.90 -23.38 -55.53
N THR A 6 20.68 -22.95 -55.81
CA THR A 6 19.83 -22.11 -54.95
C THR A 6 19.41 -22.87 -53.70
N ALA A 7 19.50 -22.20 -52.55
CA ALA A 7 19.05 -22.69 -51.24
C ALA A 7 17.57 -23.14 -51.27
N PRO A 8 17.17 -24.16 -50.48
CA PRO A 8 15.79 -24.57 -50.40
C PRO A 8 15.01 -23.56 -49.55
N THR A 9 14.18 -22.75 -50.21
CA THR A 9 13.08 -22.04 -49.57
C THR A 9 12.05 -23.07 -49.09
N SER A 10 12.05 -23.39 -47.80
CA SER A 10 10.97 -24.13 -47.16
C SER A 10 9.73 -23.23 -47.09
N ALA A 11 8.93 -23.24 -48.14
CA ALA A 11 7.59 -22.69 -48.14
C ALA A 11 6.75 -23.52 -47.14
N ILE A 12 6.41 -22.90 -46.03
CA ILE A 12 5.58 -23.47 -44.97
C ILE A 12 4.13 -23.56 -45.49
N ASP A 13 3.55 -24.77 -45.49
CA ASP A 13 2.17 -25.03 -45.92
C ASP A 13 1.17 -24.63 -44.81
N PRO A 14 0.24 -23.68 -45.05
CA PRO A 14 -0.74 -23.23 -44.06
C PRO A 14 -1.70 -24.33 -43.56
N SER A 15 -1.83 -25.44 -44.30
CA SER A 15 -2.77 -26.52 -43.98
C SER A 15 -2.32 -27.46 -42.86
N SER A 16 -1.04 -27.38 -42.42
CA SER A 16 -0.48 -28.26 -41.37
C SER A 16 -0.63 -27.73 -39.94
N TYR A 17 -1.22 -26.55 -39.74
CA TYR A 17 -1.31 -25.90 -38.43
C TYR A 17 -2.58 -26.28 -37.67
N SER A 18 -2.43 -26.62 -36.39
CA SER A 18 -3.55 -26.86 -35.48
C SER A 18 -3.64 -25.76 -34.41
N VAL A 19 -4.87 -25.42 -33.98
CA VAL A 19 -5.14 -24.32 -33.05
C VAL A 19 -5.46 -24.88 -31.66
N LEU A 20 -4.79 -24.37 -30.62
CA LEU A 20 -5.20 -24.60 -29.24
C LEU A 20 -6.33 -23.61 -28.88
N GLY A 21 -7.56 -24.11 -28.71
CA GLY A 21 -8.80 -23.32 -28.67
C GLY A 21 -8.98 -22.31 -27.53
N LEU A 22 -8.08 -22.24 -26.54
CA LEU A 22 -8.17 -21.28 -25.44
C LEU A 22 -7.29 -20.04 -25.63
N THR A 23 -6.24 -20.10 -26.46
CA THR A 23 -5.20 -19.06 -26.54
C THR A 23 -4.61 -18.83 -27.95
N HIS A 24 -5.20 -19.43 -28.99
CA HIS A 24 -4.84 -19.23 -30.42
C HIS A 24 -3.31 -19.33 -30.69
N VAL A 25 -2.67 -20.37 -30.17
CA VAL A 25 -1.28 -20.73 -30.54
C VAL A 25 -1.33 -21.68 -31.72
N GLN A 26 -0.65 -21.31 -32.81
CA GLN A 26 -0.53 -22.11 -34.02
C GLN A 26 0.80 -22.86 -33.99
N TYR A 27 0.75 -24.15 -34.27
CA TYR A 27 1.92 -25.01 -34.36
C TYR A 27 1.69 -26.12 -35.39
N ASP A 28 2.78 -26.67 -35.92
CA ASP A 28 2.72 -27.82 -36.85
C ASP A 28 2.27 -29.06 -36.09
N GLY A 29 1.11 -29.63 -36.48
CA GLY A 29 0.55 -30.81 -35.83
C GLY A 29 1.37 -32.08 -36.04
N ARG A 30 2.29 -32.10 -37.01
CA ARG A 30 3.17 -33.24 -37.35
C ARG A 30 4.41 -33.32 -36.46
N ASP A 31 4.79 -32.22 -35.80
CA ASP A 31 5.92 -32.19 -34.87
C ASP A 31 5.43 -32.42 -33.41
N PRO A 32 5.77 -33.57 -32.79
CA PRO A 32 5.37 -33.85 -31.41
C PRO A 32 6.02 -32.88 -30.40
N LEU A 33 7.22 -32.37 -30.69
CA LEU A 33 7.89 -31.39 -29.83
C LEU A 33 7.19 -30.04 -29.91
N ALA A 34 6.73 -29.63 -31.11
CA ALA A 34 5.97 -28.40 -31.29
C ALA A 34 4.68 -28.39 -30.45
N ARG A 35 4.00 -29.52 -30.29
CA ARG A 35 2.81 -29.65 -29.44
C ARG A 35 3.11 -29.35 -27.97
N VAL A 36 4.16 -29.95 -27.43
CA VAL A 36 4.57 -29.72 -26.03
C VAL A 36 5.04 -28.28 -25.86
N LEU A 37 5.85 -27.78 -26.79
CA LEU A 37 6.35 -26.40 -26.74
C LEU A 37 5.23 -25.38 -26.87
N ALA A 38 4.16 -25.66 -27.64
CA ALA A 38 2.99 -24.81 -27.74
C ALA A 38 2.30 -24.65 -26.37
N LEU A 39 2.21 -25.71 -25.57
CA LEU A 39 1.72 -25.62 -24.19
C LEU A 39 2.68 -24.81 -23.31
N VAL A 40 3.99 -25.00 -23.46
CA VAL A 40 5.00 -24.22 -22.73
C VAL A 40 4.91 -22.72 -23.05
N THR A 41 4.50 -22.33 -24.27
CA THR A 41 4.31 -20.91 -24.60
C THR A 41 3.25 -20.22 -23.75
N LEU A 42 2.32 -20.97 -23.15
CA LEU A 42 1.27 -20.44 -22.30
C LEU A 42 1.74 -20.15 -20.88
N SER A 43 2.99 -20.49 -20.55
CA SER A 43 3.55 -20.28 -19.21
C SER A 43 3.37 -18.84 -18.70
N PRO A 44 3.50 -17.75 -19.48
CA PRO A 44 3.29 -16.39 -18.95
C PRO A 44 1.88 -16.16 -18.41
N ILE A 45 0.85 -16.70 -19.09
CA ILE A 45 -0.54 -16.59 -18.64
C ILE A 45 -0.73 -17.36 -17.34
N PHE A 46 -0.23 -18.61 -17.28
CA PHE A 46 -0.30 -19.41 -16.06
C PHE A 46 0.50 -18.78 -14.91
N LEU A 47 1.63 -18.13 -15.19
CA LEU A 47 2.42 -17.41 -14.19
C LEU A 47 1.67 -16.18 -13.66
N LEU A 48 0.91 -15.45 -14.50
CA LEU A 48 0.05 -14.36 -14.04
C LEU A 48 -1.10 -14.86 -13.14
N CYS A 49 -1.72 -15.98 -13.51
CA CYS A 49 -2.69 -16.63 -12.64
C CYS A 49 -2.05 -17.06 -11.32
N ALA A 50 -0.88 -17.70 -11.37
CA ALA A 50 -0.13 -18.12 -10.19
C ALA A 50 0.27 -16.93 -9.30
N TYR A 51 0.72 -15.81 -9.87
CA TYR A 51 0.98 -14.57 -9.13
C TYR A 51 -0.26 -14.13 -8.36
N THR A 52 -1.40 -14.01 -9.05
CA THR A 52 -2.66 -13.58 -8.42
C THR A 52 -3.06 -14.54 -7.30
N THR A 53 -3.02 -15.85 -7.55
CA THR A 53 -3.35 -16.86 -6.53
C THR A 53 -2.42 -16.79 -5.32
N ILE A 54 -1.10 -16.69 -5.53
CA ILE A 54 -0.11 -16.60 -4.45
C ILE A 54 -0.27 -15.29 -3.67
N ILE A 55 -0.54 -14.16 -4.36
CA ILE A 55 -0.78 -12.87 -3.71
C ILE A 55 -2.02 -12.94 -2.83
N LEU A 56 -3.13 -13.51 -3.32
CA LEU A 56 -4.37 -13.63 -2.54
C LEU A 56 -4.21 -14.57 -1.32
N TYR A 57 -3.46 -15.67 -1.50
CA TYR A 57 -3.27 -16.67 -0.46
C TYR A 57 -2.21 -16.26 0.57
N ARG A 58 -1.02 -15.83 0.12
CA ARG A 58 0.14 -15.53 0.97
C ARG A 58 0.23 -14.07 1.40
N ARG A 59 -0.34 -13.14 0.63
CA ARG A 59 -0.37 -11.69 0.91
C ARG A 59 1.03 -11.13 1.22
N GLU A 60 2.03 -11.61 0.47
CA GLU A 60 3.43 -11.23 0.65
C GLU A 60 3.81 -10.12 -0.33
N LEU A 61 4.43 -9.06 0.20
CA LEU A 61 4.82 -7.89 -0.59
C LEU A 61 5.78 -8.25 -1.74
N THR A 62 6.64 -9.26 -1.56
CA THR A 62 7.56 -9.71 -2.61
C THR A 62 6.84 -10.13 -3.90
N PHE A 63 5.73 -10.87 -3.79
CA PHE A 63 4.98 -11.30 -4.97
C PHE A 63 4.18 -10.16 -5.60
N VAL A 64 3.69 -9.22 -4.77
CA VAL A 64 3.05 -7.98 -5.26
C VAL A 64 4.06 -7.12 -6.03
N ASN A 65 5.25 -6.90 -5.47
CA ASN A 65 6.34 -6.17 -6.12
C ASN A 65 6.80 -6.88 -7.39
N ALA A 66 6.91 -8.21 -7.39
CA ALA A 66 7.22 -9.00 -8.58
C ALA A 66 6.18 -8.78 -9.69
N LEU A 67 4.87 -8.83 -9.36
CA LEU A 67 3.80 -8.59 -10.32
C LEU A 67 3.82 -7.17 -10.87
N LEU A 68 4.00 -6.15 -10.03
CA LEU A 68 4.11 -4.75 -10.48
C LEU A 68 5.29 -4.57 -11.45
N GLY A 69 6.45 -5.13 -11.11
CA GLY A 69 7.62 -5.11 -11.99
C GLY A 69 7.39 -5.89 -13.30
N GLN A 70 6.66 -7.02 -13.24
CA GLN A 70 6.28 -7.80 -14.41
C GLN A 70 5.38 -7.00 -15.36
N LEU A 71 4.39 -6.27 -14.83
CA LEU A 71 3.49 -5.40 -15.60
C LEU A 71 4.25 -4.22 -16.22
N LEU A 72 5.18 -3.61 -15.48
CA LEU A 72 6.07 -2.58 -16.00
C LEU A 72 6.95 -3.12 -17.13
N CYS A 73 7.50 -4.32 -16.96
CA CYS A 73 8.30 -5.00 -17.97
C CYS A 73 7.50 -5.22 -19.27
N GLU A 74 6.24 -5.65 -19.17
CA GLU A 74 5.35 -5.80 -20.32
C GLU A 74 5.03 -4.44 -20.97
N GLY A 75 4.79 -3.39 -20.17
CA GLY A 75 4.61 -2.02 -20.68
C GLY A 75 5.82 -1.51 -21.46
N ILE A 76 7.03 -1.76 -20.97
CA ILE A 76 8.29 -1.44 -21.68
C ILE A 76 8.39 -2.25 -22.98
N ASN A 77 8.09 -3.55 -22.97
CA ASN A 77 8.07 -4.36 -24.19
C ASN A 77 7.10 -3.78 -25.24
N TRP A 78 5.87 -3.47 -24.80
CA TRP A 78 4.82 -2.89 -25.63
C TRP A 78 5.24 -1.55 -26.26
N GLY A 79 5.95 -0.72 -25.51
CA GLY A 79 6.51 0.56 -25.97
C GLY A 79 7.63 0.35 -26.98
N LEU A 80 8.64 -0.47 -26.64
CA LEU A 80 9.79 -0.75 -27.50
C LEU A 80 9.37 -1.38 -28.84
N LYS A 81 8.37 -2.26 -28.84
CA LYS A 81 7.81 -2.82 -30.09
C LYS A 81 7.28 -1.74 -31.02
N ARG A 82 6.67 -0.68 -30.50
CA ARG A 82 6.15 0.46 -31.28
C ARG A 82 7.24 1.41 -31.76
N THR A 83 8.37 1.46 -31.07
CA THR A 83 9.53 2.28 -31.46
C THR A 83 10.39 1.56 -32.49
N ILE A 84 10.72 0.28 -32.27
CA ILE A 84 11.65 -0.49 -33.11
C ILE A 84 10.97 -0.99 -34.39
N ARG A 85 9.69 -1.38 -34.30
CA ARG A 85 8.85 -1.81 -35.44
C ARG A 85 9.44 -2.92 -36.32
N GLN A 86 10.38 -3.73 -35.81
CA GLN A 86 10.93 -4.85 -36.56
C GLN A 86 9.90 -5.98 -36.68
N GLY A 87 9.72 -6.53 -37.88
CA GLY A 87 8.82 -7.64 -38.18
C GLY A 87 9.23 -8.96 -37.53
N ARG A 88 8.30 -9.91 -37.51
CA ARG A 88 8.54 -11.31 -37.10
C ARG A 88 9.23 -12.07 -38.25
N PRO A 89 9.84 -13.25 -38.00
CA PRO A 89 10.44 -14.06 -39.06
C PRO A 89 9.40 -14.63 -40.06
N THR A 90 8.13 -14.72 -39.66
CA THR A 90 7.04 -15.25 -40.46
C THR A 90 5.85 -14.30 -40.40
N ASP A 91 5.21 -14.02 -41.54
CA ASP A 91 4.11 -13.05 -41.64
C ASP A 91 2.76 -13.60 -41.17
N HIS A 92 2.63 -14.93 -41.09
CA HIS A 92 1.37 -15.61 -40.75
C HIS A 92 1.29 -16.05 -39.28
N LEU A 93 2.42 -16.20 -38.56
CA LEU A 93 2.46 -16.66 -37.17
C LEU A 93 2.46 -15.46 -36.19
N GLY A 94 1.25 -14.91 -36.01
CA GLY A 94 0.94 -13.86 -35.05
C GLY A 94 1.07 -12.43 -35.60
N SER A 95 0.22 -11.53 -35.11
CA SER A 95 0.16 -10.15 -35.59
C SER A 95 1.16 -9.22 -34.87
N GLY A 96 1.61 -8.18 -35.57
CA GLY A 96 2.40 -7.07 -35.01
C GLY A 96 3.91 -7.34 -34.89
N TYR A 97 4.61 -6.39 -34.25
CA TYR A 97 6.08 -6.34 -34.20
C TYR A 97 6.73 -7.44 -33.33
N GLY A 98 7.85 -7.97 -33.82
CA GLY A 98 8.58 -9.09 -33.22
C GLY A 98 9.67 -8.70 -32.23
N MET A 99 10.14 -7.44 -32.24
CA MET A 99 11.30 -7.00 -31.46
C MET A 99 10.92 -6.01 -30.34
N PRO A 100 11.32 -6.25 -29.08
CA PRO A 100 11.88 -7.50 -28.54
C PRO A 100 10.82 -8.58 -28.30
N SER A 101 11.22 -9.86 -28.18
CA SER A 101 10.27 -10.94 -27.90
C SER A 101 9.62 -10.79 -26.52
N SER A 102 8.29 -10.70 -26.47
CA SER A 102 7.54 -10.47 -25.21
C SER A 102 7.64 -11.66 -24.26
N HIS A 103 7.51 -12.89 -24.77
CA HIS A 103 7.60 -14.09 -23.94
C HIS A 103 9.00 -14.26 -23.34
N ALA A 104 10.05 -14.04 -24.14
CA ALA A 104 11.43 -14.12 -23.67
C ALA A 104 11.75 -13.04 -22.62
N GLN A 105 11.26 -11.81 -22.85
CA GLN A 105 11.41 -10.72 -21.88
C GLN A 105 10.63 -10.99 -20.59
N PHE A 106 9.40 -11.49 -20.69
CA PHE A 106 8.55 -11.83 -19.55
C PHE A 106 9.23 -12.87 -18.65
N VAL A 107 9.67 -13.99 -19.22
CA VAL A 107 10.30 -15.07 -18.44
C VAL A 107 11.72 -14.70 -17.99
N GLY A 108 12.43 -13.85 -18.74
CA GLY A 108 13.70 -13.27 -18.33
C GLY A 108 13.58 -12.44 -17.06
N PHE A 109 12.57 -11.58 -16.98
CA PHE A 109 12.26 -10.82 -15.77
C PHE A 109 11.89 -11.76 -14.61
N PHE A 110 10.96 -12.69 -14.84
CA PHE A 110 10.49 -13.63 -13.82
C PHE A 110 11.65 -14.41 -13.22
N ALA A 111 12.49 -15.01 -14.07
CA ALA A 111 13.63 -15.79 -13.64
C ALA A 111 14.65 -14.93 -12.89
N ALA A 112 15.03 -13.77 -13.43
CA ALA A 112 15.99 -12.90 -12.78
C ALA A 112 15.54 -12.45 -11.39
N PHE A 113 14.28 -12.02 -11.25
CA PHE A 113 13.72 -11.56 -9.97
C PHE A 113 13.73 -12.68 -8.92
N PHE A 114 13.18 -13.85 -9.24
CA PHE A 114 13.07 -14.94 -8.28
C PHE A 114 14.37 -15.67 -8.01
N LEU A 115 15.25 -15.82 -9.01
CA LEU A 115 16.59 -16.38 -8.78
C LEU A 115 17.42 -15.46 -7.89
N ALA A 116 17.34 -14.13 -8.06
CA ALA A 116 17.98 -13.18 -7.16
C ALA A 116 17.42 -13.31 -5.73
N HIS A 117 16.09 -13.35 -5.60
CA HIS A 117 15.41 -13.54 -4.32
C HIS A 117 15.87 -14.82 -3.62
N PHE A 118 15.78 -15.97 -4.29
CA PHE A 118 16.11 -17.26 -3.69
C PHE A 118 17.61 -17.45 -3.45
N SER A 119 18.48 -16.85 -4.25
CA SER A 119 19.94 -16.91 -4.03
C SER A 119 20.33 -16.18 -2.75
N LEU A 120 19.76 -15.00 -2.50
CA LEU A 120 20.04 -14.20 -1.31
C LEU A 120 19.35 -14.76 -0.05
N HIS A 121 18.36 -15.63 -0.22
CA HIS A 121 17.48 -16.10 0.86
C HIS A 121 17.44 -17.63 0.97
N HIS A 122 18.56 -18.28 0.67
CA HIS A 122 18.68 -19.74 0.74
C HIS A 122 18.66 -20.27 2.19
N PRO A 123 18.12 -21.48 2.43
CA PRO A 123 18.18 -22.12 3.74
C PRO A 123 19.63 -22.33 4.19
N ARG A 124 19.98 -21.85 5.39
CA ARG A 124 21.31 -22.06 5.96
C ARG A 124 21.48 -23.51 6.43
N ALA A 125 22.64 -24.09 6.15
CA ALA A 125 22.96 -25.43 6.63
C ALA A 125 23.01 -25.47 8.17
N ALA A 126 22.06 -26.15 8.80
CA ALA A 126 22.09 -26.45 10.22
C ALA A 126 23.19 -27.49 10.53
N ARG A 127 23.88 -27.32 11.66
CA ARG A 127 24.78 -28.32 12.24
C ARG A 127 24.24 -28.73 13.63
N PRO A 128 23.99 -30.03 13.89
CA PRO A 128 24.15 -31.16 12.98
C PRO A 128 23.14 -31.15 11.82
N ARG A 129 23.49 -31.82 10.72
CA ARG A 129 22.60 -31.95 9.55
C ARG A 129 21.41 -32.84 9.92
N THR A 130 20.21 -32.29 9.85
CA THR A 130 18.96 -33.04 9.98
C THR A 130 18.39 -33.37 8.60
N LEU A 131 17.63 -34.46 8.47
CA LEU A 131 16.94 -34.85 7.23
C LEU A 131 16.06 -33.71 6.69
N VAL A 132 15.32 -33.04 7.58
CA VAL A 132 14.46 -31.89 7.24
C VAL A 132 15.26 -30.75 6.63
N ASN A 133 16.45 -30.45 7.17
CA ASN A 133 17.30 -29.40 6.64
C ASN A 133 17.87 -29.76 5.25
N THR A 134 18.27 -31.02 5.04
CA THR A 134 18.75 -31.47 3.72
C THR A 134 17.65 -31.45 2.67
N MET A 135 16.42 -31.85 3.03
CA MET A 135 15.27 -31.79 2.12
C MET A 135 14.95 -30.36 1.71
N ARG A 136 14.92 -29.40 2.65
CA ARG A 136 14.67 -27.99 2.34
C ARG A 136 15.70 -27.38 1.39
N ILE A 137 16.97 -27.71 1.55
CA ILE A 137 18.04 -27.24 0.65
C ILE A 137 17.85 -27.84 -0.75
N ALA A 138 17.52 -29.14 -0.83
CA ALA A 138 17.26 -29.82 -2.10
C ALA A 138 16.02 -29.24 -2.81
N GLU A 139 14.93 -29.01 -2.09
CA GLU A 139 13.70 -28.36 -2.60
C GLU A 139 14.01 -26.96 -3.15
N HIS A 140 14.79 -26.16 -2.42
CA HIS A 140 15.19 -24.83 -2.84
C HIS A 140 16.05 -24.85 -4.12
N ALA A 141 17.02 -25.76 -4.18
CA ALA A 141 17.86 -25.95 -5.36
C ALA A 141 17.04 -26.43 -6.57
N LEU A 142 16.13 -27.38 -6.36
CA LEU A 142 15.21 -27.87 -7.38
C LEU A 142 14.33 -26.74 -7.92
N LEU A 143 13.77 -25.90 -7.04
CA LEU A 143 12.94 -24.77 -7.44
C LEU A 143 13.70 -23.77 -8.32
N MET A 144 14.92 -23.38 -7.91
CA MET A 144 15.76 -22.48 -8.73
C MET A 144 16.10 -23.09 -10.09
N LEU A 145 16.41 -24.38 -10.13
CA LEU A 145 16.66 -25.10 -11.38
C LEU A 145 15.41 -25.09 -12.28
N LEU A 146 14.23 -25.38 -11.73
CA LEU A 146 12.97 -25.38 -12.49
C LEU A 146 12.61 -23.99 -13.04
N ILE A 147 12.89 -22.91 -12.30
CA ILE A 147 12.70 -21.54 -12.77
C ILE A 147 13.61 -21.26 -13.97
N ALA A 148 14.90 -21.60 -13.87
CA ALA A 148 15.86 -21.38 -14.95
C ALA A 148 15.51 -22.21 -16.20
N LEU A 149 15.19 -23.50 -16.01
CA LEU A 149 14.78 -24.40 -17.09
C LEU A 149 13.47 -23.96 -17.74
N GLY A 150 12.48 -23.55 -16.95
CA GLY A 150 11.20 -23.05 -17.44
C GLY A 150 11.37 -21.80 -18.32
N ALA A 151 12.18 -20.84 -17.87
CA ALA A 151 12.47 -19.64 -18.66
C ALA A 151 13.22 -19.97 -19.96
N ALA A 152 14.22 -20.85 -19.90
CA ALA A 152 14.95 -21.31 -21.08
C ALA A 152 14.03 -22.05 -22.07
N LEU A 153 13.15 -22.92 -21.59
CA LEU A 153 12.21 -23.68 -22.41
C LEU A 153 11.16 -22.77 -23.04
N THR A 154 10.64 -21.79 -22.31
CA THR A 154 9.73 -20.79 -22.88
C THR A 154 10.43 -19.91 -23.92
N ALA A 155 11.67 -19.49 -23.70
CA ALA A 155 12.43 -18.76 -24.73
C ALA A 155 12.69 -19.63 -25.98
N TYR A 156 13.12 -20.88 -25.78
CA TYR A 156 13.35 -21.85 -26.86
C TYR A 156 12.08 -22.13 -27.66
N SER A 157 10.92 -22.22 -26.99
CA SER A 157 9.62 -22.42 -27.67
C SER A 157 9.30 -21.33 -28.69
N ARG A 158 9.85 -20.11 -28.54
CA ARG A 158 9.65 -19.00 -29.49
C ARG A 158 10.51 -19.10 -30.73
N TYR A 159 11.67 -19.73 -30.60
CA TYR A 159 12.51 -20.09 -31.71
C TYR A 159 11.95 -21.29 -32.47
N HIS A 160 11.69 -22.40 -31.76
CA HIS A 160 11.27 -23.67 -32.37
C HIS A 160 9.92 -23.58 -33.11
N LEU A 161 8.99 -22.78 -32.59
CA LEU A 161 7.69 -22.55 -33.24
C LEU A 161 7.71 -21.40 -34.26
N SER A 162 8.89 -20.90 -34.63
CA SER A 162 9.07 -19.87 -35.67
C SER A 162 8.34 -18.54 -35.42
N TYR A 163 8.06 -18.21 -34.15
CA TYR A 163 7.43 -16.93 -33.77
C TYR A 163 8.42 -15.77 -33.69
N HIS A 164 9.70 -16.05 -33.38
CA HIS A 164 10.73 -15.04 -33.18
C HIS A 164 12.11 -15.53 -33.65
N THR A 165 12.96 -14.59 -34.09
CA THR A 165 14.36 -14.89 -34.42
C THR A 165 15.21 -15.02 -33.15
N PRO A 166 16.39 -15.69 -33.21
CA PRO A 166 17.32 -15.74 -32.08
C PRO A 166 17.69 -14.35 -31.53
N ALA A 167 17.90 -13.37 -32.42
CA ALA A 167 18.22 -12.00 -32.01
C ALA A 167 17.09 -11.35 -31.20
N GLN A 168 15.84 -11.51 -31.63
CA GLN A 168 14.66 -10.99 -30.92
C GLN A 168 14.48 -11.63 -29.53
N ILE A 169 14.79 -12.92 -29.43
CA ILE A 169 14.73 -13.68 -28.19
C ILE A 169 15.85 -13.22 -27.24
N TRP A 170 17.09 -13.11 -27.72
CA TRP A 170 18.22 -12.66 -26.90
C TRP A 170 18.05 -11.23 -26.39
N VAL A 171 17.58 -10.31 -27.23
CA VAL A 171 17.29 -8.93 -26.77
C VAL A 171 16.14 -8.91 -25.76
N GLY A 172 15.07 -9.68 -26.00
CA GLY A 172 13.99 -9.81 -25.03
C GLY A 172 14.49 -10.36 -23.69
N LEU A 173 15.22 -11.47 -23.71
CA LEU A 173 15.73 -12.15 -22.52
C LEU A 173 16.70 -11.26 -21.72
N THR A 174 17.67 -10.63 -22.39
CA THR A 174 18.65 -9.74 -21.73
C THR A 174 17.99 -8.51 -21.13
N LEU A 175 17.04 -7.89 -21.84
CA LEU A 175 16.26 -6.78 -21.31
C LEU A 175 15.41 -7.22 -20.11
N GLY A 176 14.75 -8.38 -20.20
CA GLY A 176 13.97 -8.96 -19.12
C GLY A 176 14.83 -9.20 -17.87
N VAL A 177 16.01 -9.80 -18.04
CA VAL A 177 16.97 -10.04 -16.95
C VAL A 177 17.44 -8.72 -16.33
N ALA A 178 17.81 -7.73 -17.15
CA ALA A 178 18.26 -6.42 -16.65
C ALA A 178 17.16 -5.71 -15.84
N LEU A 179 15.93 -5.69 -16.36
CA LEU A 179 14.77 -5.12 -15.68
C LEU A 179 14.43 -5.91 -14.41
N GLY A 180 14.50 -7.24 -14.44
CA GLY A 180 14.22 -8.11 -13.31
C GLY A 180 15.21 -7.92 -12.17
N LEU A 181 16.51 -7.91 -12.46
CA LEU A 181 17.56 -7.65 -11.47
C LEU A 181 17.50 -6.21 -10.96
N GLY A 182 17.31 -5.23 -11.83
CA GLY A 182 17.21 -3.82 -11.45
C GLY A 182 15.99 -3.54 -10.58
N TRP A 183 14.82 -4.07 -10.96
CA TRP A 183 13.60 -3.96 -10.17
C TRP A 183 13.71 -4.70 -8.84
N TYR A 184 14.25 -5.92 -8.83
CA TYR A 184 14.54 -6.62 -7.58
C TYR A 184 15.50 -5.80 -6.70
N TYR A 185 16.55 -5.21 -7.28
CA TYR A 185 17.46 -4.38 -6.52
C TYR A 185 16.75 -3.18 -5.87
N VAL A 186 15.93 -2.43 -6.62
CA VAL A 186 15.26 -1.22 -6.13
C VAL A 186 14.06 -1.52 -5.23
N ALA A 187 13.24 -2.51 -5.58
CA ALA A 187 11.98 -2.82 -4.87
C ALA A 187 12.19 -3.79 -3.70
N GLU A 188 13.22 -4.65 -3.77
CA GLU A 188 13.44 -5.72 -2.81
C GLU A 188 14.77 -5.59 -2.07
N HIS A 189 15.90 -5.38 -2.75
CA HIS A 189 17.22 -5.43 -2.11
C HIS A 189 17.60 -4.16 -1.34
N MET A 190 17.59 -3.01 -2.01
CA MET A 190 17.91 -1.69 -1.45
C MET A 190 17.01 -1.35 -0.25
N PRO A 191 15.69 -1.60 -0.30
CA PRO A 191 14.81 -1.42 0.85
C PRO A 191 15.15 -2.29 2.07
N ARG A 192 15.91 -3.38 1.88
CA ARG A 192 16.30 -4.32 2.93
C ARG A 192 17.70 -4.08 3.47
N GLN A 193 18.52 -3.25 2.81
CA GLN A 193 19.84 -2.94 3.32
C GLN A 193 19.77 -1.85 4.42
N PRO A 194 20.57 -1.97 5.49
CA PRO A 194 20.93 -0.81 6.29
C PRO A 194 21.53 0.24 5.38
N LEU A 195 21.04 1.49 5.35
CA LEU A 195 21.88 2.54 4.78
C LEU A 195 23.09 2.69 5.70
N ARG A 196 24.21 2.12 5.28
CA ARG A 196 25.52 2.41 5.88
C ARG A 196 25.99 3.73 5.30
N LEU A 197 25.70 4.84 5.99
CA LEU A 197 26.38 6.09 5.70
C LEU A 197 27.87 5.96 6.06
N PRO A 198 28.79 6.64 5.34
CA PRO A 198 30.21 6.68 5.69
C PRO A 198 30.42 7.19 7.11
N ALA A 199 31.53 6.79 7.73
CA ALA A 199 31.68 6.72 9.17
C ALA A 199 31.93 8.02 9.99
N PRO A 200 31.94 9.28 9.51
CA PRO A 200 32.16 10.39 10.46
C PRO A 200 30.87 10.91 11.11
N LEU A 201 29.78 10.15 11.16
CA LEU A 201 28.53 10.55 11.86
C LEU A 201 27.88 9.47 12.75
N ALA A 202 28.53 8.32 12.95
CA ALA A 202 28.07 7.37 13.97
C ALA A 202 28.40 7.90 15.38
N SER A 203 27.38 8.36 16.11
CA SER A 203 27.50 8.68 17.54
C SER A 203 27.87 7.41 18.33
N PRO A 204 28.85 7.45 19.25
CA PRO A 204 29.31 6.26 19.95
C PRO A 204 28.40 5.97 21.14
N ALA A 205 27.26 5.32 20.91
CA ALA A 205 26.42 4.85 22.01
C ALA A 205 25.92 3.43 21.72
N SER A 206 26.79 2.45 22.00
CA SER A 206 26.43 1.16 22.62
C SER A 206 27.66 0.24 22.55
N ARG A 207 28.62 0.45 23.45
CA ARG A 207 29.50 -0.65 23.85
C ARG A 207 28.83 -1.35 25.02
N ARG A 208 28.48 -2.63 24.77
CA ARG A 208 28.25 -3.70 25.75
C ARG A 208 28.59 -3.31 27.19
N ALA A 209 27.58 -3.22 28.06
CA ALA A 209 27.78 -3.48 29.47
C ALA A 209 28.05 -5.00 29.64
N PRO A 210 29.13 -5.41 30.33
CA PRO A 210 29.37 -6.82 30.60
C PRO A 210 28.42 -7.31 31.70
N SER A 211 27.94 -8.53 31.53
CA SER A 211 27.09 -9.28 32.45
C SER A 211 27.73 -9.44 33.84
N LEU A 212 27.03 -8.98 34.88
CA LEU A 212 27.23 -9.41 36.27
C LEU A 212 26.79 -10.88 36.40
N PRO A 213 27.59 -11.78 37.00
CA PRO A 213 27.11 -13.12 37.32
C PRO A 213 26.38 -13.09 38.67
N LEU A 214 25.05 -13.20 38.62
CA LEU A 214 24.25 -13.48 39.82
C LEU A 214 24.38 -14.97 40.17
N ARG A 215 25.14 -15.15 41.26
CA ARG A 215 25.39 -16.33 42.06
C ARG A 215 24.10 -17.06 42.46
N GLY A 216 23.76 -18.13 41.75
CA GLY A 216 22.85 -19.18 42.22
C GLY A 216 23.62 -20.17 43.10
N LYS A 217 23.23 -20.27 44.37
CA LYS A 217 23.72 -21.28 45.32
C LYS A 217 23.30 -22.67 44.83
N SER A 218 24.27 -23.51 44.48
CA SER A 218 24.11 -24.97 44.53
C SER A 218 24.80 -25.45 45.80
N SER A 219 24.04 -26.12 46.65
CA SER A 219 24.54 -26.85 47.81
C SER A 219 25.11 -28.18 47.29
N ALA A 220 26.43 -28.33 47.29
CA ALA A 220 27.07 -29.64 47.26
C ALA A 220 28.42 -29.58 47.96
N VAL A 221 28.53 -30.45 48.95
CA VAL A 221 29.66 -30.77 49.81
C VAL A 221 30.90 -31.18 48.98
N GLY A 222 32.09 -30.73 49.39
CA GLY A 222 33.35 -31.24 48.84
C GLY A 222 34.57 -30.43 49.31
N SER A 223 35.38 -31.06 50.16
CA SER A 223 36.64 -30.60 50.77
C SER A 223 37.71 -30.08 49.81
N GLY A 224 38.62 -29.25 50.33
CA GLY A 224 40.05 -29.32 49.98
C GLY A 224 40.72 -28.01 49.56
N ASP A 225 41.42 -27.41 50.53
CA ASP A 225 42.76 -26.83 50.43
C ASP A 225 43.14 -25.71 49.42
N SER A 226 43.47 -24.56 50.03
CA SER A 226 44.82 -23.94 49.98
C SER A 226 45.14 -22.77 49.03
N ILE A 227 45.50 -21.64 49.67
CA ILE A 227 46.72 -20.80 49.46
C ILE A 227 46.71 -19.67 48.38
N ARG A 228 46.74 -18.41 48.90
CA ARG A 228 47.61 -17.21 48.60
C ARG A 228 47.89 -16.83 47.13
N LYS A 229 48.00 -15.58 46.68
CA LYS A 229 48.49 -14.26 47.20
C LYS A 229 48.14 -13.21 46.10
N ARG A 230 47.66 -11.98 46.40
CA ARG A 230 48.41 -10.70 46.50
C ARG A 230 49.17 -10.32 45.20
N GLY A 231 49.06 -9.15 44.55
CA GLY A 231 48.38 -7.87 44.82
C GLY A 231 48.74 -6.82 43.74
N THR A 232 48.05 -5.66 43.80
CA THR A 232 48.50 -4.26 43.54
C THR A 232 49.16 -3.92 42.19
N SER A 233 48.81 -2.86 41.43
CA SER A 233 48.81 -1.41 41.76
C SER A 233 48.31 -0.62 40.50
N SER A 234 47.38 0.35 40.58
CA SER A 234 47.56 1.82 40.51
C SER A 234 48.45 2.33 39.35
N ALA A 235 48.21 3.40 38.59
CA ALA A 235 47.47 4.65 38.83
C ALA A 235 47.32 5.44 37.49
N GLU A 236 46.44 6.46 37.47
CA GLU A 236 46.68 7.86 36.99
C GLU A 236 47.09 8.12 35.51
N ASP A 237 46.69 9.16 34.76
CA ASP A 237 45.92 10.40 34.96
C ASP A 237 45.92 11.17 33.61
N LYS A 238 45.16 12.29 33.51
CA LYS A 238 45.25 13.44 32.58
C LYS A 238 44.28 13.56 31.39
N ALA A 239 43.33 14.50 31.56
CA ALA A 239 42.80 15.38 30.50
C ALA A 239 43.82 16.52 30.21
N PRO A 240 43.78 17.22 29.04
CA PRO A 240 42.98 18.47 28.96
C PRO A 240 42.55 19.01 27.55
N ARG A 241 41.57 19.95 27.58
CA ARG A 241 41.36 21.19 26.76
C ARG A 241 40.93 21.13 25.26
N GLY A 242 39.81 21.83 24.96
CA GLY A 242 39.40 22.31 23.62
C GLY A 242 40.25 23.50 23.10
N PRO A 243 39.95 24.18 21.96
CA PRO A 243 38.61 24.61 21.50
C PRO A 243 38.38 24.57 19.96
N THR A 244 37.17 24.92 19.48
CA THR A 244 36.89 26.01 18.51
C THR A 244 35.57 25.80 17.74
N HIS A 245 34.77 26.86 17.74
CA HIS A 245 33.50 26.99 17.04
C HIS A 245 33.77 27.22 15.54
N ARG A 246 33.18 26.40 14.65
CA ARG A 246 32.96 26.78 13.24
C ARG A 246 31.49 26.54 12.88
N ARG A 247 30.85 27.62 12.44
CA ARG A 247 29.45 27.67 12.01
C ARG A 247 29.38 27.52 10.48
N ARG A 248 28.26 26.95 10.03
CA ARG A 248 27.74 26.79 8.64
C ARG A 248 28.34 25.60 7.88
N SER A 249 27.57 24.80 7.13
CA SER A 249 26.35 25.10 6.37
C SER A 249 25.56 23.84 5.99
N SER A 250 24.24 24.02 5.89
CA SER A 250 23.27 23.41 4.96
C SER A 250 23.55 22.02 4.37
N LEU A 251 22.68 21.07 4.72
CA LEU A 251 22.14 19.92 3.94
C LEU A 251 21.91 18.64 4.77
N SER A 252 22.07 18.70 6.10
CA SER A 252 21.83 17.57 7.00
C SER A 252 20.37 17.37 7.44
N ALA A 253 19.41 18.13 6.89
CA ALA A 253 17.98 18.02 7.25
C ALA A 253 17.16 17.10 6.33
N LEU A 254 17.77 16.42 5.36
CA LEU A 254 17.03 15.73 4.29
C LEU A 254 17.27 14.22 4.17
N ILE A 255 18.02 13.60 5.07
CA ILE A 255 18.14 12.13 5.09
C ILE A 255 18.18 11.64 6.54
N PRO A 256 17.03 11.23 7.12
CA PRO A 256 17.02 10.44 8.34
C PRO A 256 17.71 9.10 8.07
N GLU A 257 18.69 8.74 8.90
CA GLU A 257 19.40 7.45 8.83
C GLU A 257 18.42 6.26 8.88
N LEU A 258 18.57 5.31 7.95
CA LEU A 258 17.60 4.22 7.72
C LEU A 258 17.94 2.91 8.44
N HIS A 259 16.93 2.34 9.13
CA HIS A 259 16.62 0.90 9.22
C HIS A 259 15.20 0.60 9.77
N PRO A 260 14.51 -0.54 9.49
CA PRO A 260 14.50 -1.49 8.36
C PRO A 260 13.22 -1.28 7.52
N ALA A 261 13.22 -0.34 6.59
CA ALA A 261 12.35 -0.25 5.43
C ALA A 261 12.39 1.21 4.97
N PRO A 262 12.49 1.50 3.67
CA PRO A 262 12.41 2.86 3.15
C PRO A 262 11.02 3.43 3.44
N PRO A 263 10.90 4.77 3.55
CA PRO A 263 9.65 5.45 3.93
C PRO A 263 8.46 5.01 3.07
N LEU A 264 8.69 4.76 1.77
CA LEU A 264 7.66 4.28 0.86
C LEU A 264 7.10 2.90 1.24
N ARG A 265 7.96 1.98 1.70
CA ARG A 265 7.56 0.63 2.07
C ARG A 265 6.79 0.61 3.39
N GLN A 266 7.13 1.52 4.31
CA GLN A 266 6.34 1.74 5.53
C GLN A 266 4.96 2.31 5.19
N LEU A 267 4.89 3.33 4.32
CA LEU A 267 3.63 3.91 3.85
C LEU A 267 2.73 2.85 3.20
N ILE A 268 3.30 1.94 2.42
CA ILE A 268 2.55 0.83 1.81
C ILE A 268 2.03 -0.13 2.88
N LEU A 269 2.84 -0.57 3.85
CA LEU A 269 2.44 -1.55 4.87
C LEU A 269 1.52 -1.00 5.96
N ASP A 270 1.52 0.31 6.16
CA ASP A 270 0.64 1.04 7.07
C ASP A 270 -0.64 1.54 6.38
N HIS A 271 -0.76 1.39 5.05
CA HIS A 271 -1.96 1.75 4.31
C HIS A 271 -3.16 0.89 4.75
N PRO A 272 -4.37 1.45 4.94
CA PRO A 272 -5.54 0.70 5.40
C PRO A 272 -5.87 -0.51 4.54
N LEU A 273 -5.67 -0.41 3.21
CA LEU A 273 -5.82 -1.54 2.31
C LEU A 273 -4.78 -2.65 2.57
N ALA A 274 -3.52 -2.29 2.81
CA ALA A 274 -2.51 -3.29 3.14
C ALA A 274 -2.81 -3.98 4.48
N VAL A 275 -3.36 -3.26 5.45
CA VAL A 275 -3.82 -3.82 6.73
C VAL A 275 -5.05 -4.73 6.52
N ALA A 276 -6.03 -4.31 5.73
CA ALA A 276 -7.23 -5.07 5.40
C ALA A 276 -6.90 -6.37 4.65
N PHE A 277 -5.97 -6.30 3.70
CA PHE A 277 -5.45 -7.47 2.98
C PHE A 277 -4.43 -8.27 3.80
N ARG A 278 -4.09 -7.85 5.02
CA ARG A 278 -3.08 -8.48 5.89
C ARG A 278 -1.74 -8.67 5.16
N LEU A 279 -1.35 -7.68 4.35
CA LEU A 279 -0.07 -7.68 3.66
C LEU A 279 1.06 -7.64 4.68
N ARG A 280 2.06 -8.50 4.47
CA ARG A 280 3.21 -8.65 5.37
C ARG A 280 4.53 -8.46 4.64
N ASP A 281 5.52 -7.98 5.38
CA ASP A 281 6.93 -8.04 4.98
C ASP A 281 7.48 -9.42 5.36
N SER A 282 7.60 -10.32 4.38
CA SER A 282 7.90 -11.73 4.61
C SER A 282 9.35 -11.95 5.06
N TRP A 283 9.58 -12.17 6.37
CA TRP A 283 10.87 -12.65 6.90
C TRP A 283 10.79 -13.62 8.08
N SER A 284 9.77 -14.47 8.14
CA SER A 284 9.67 -15.46 9.21
C SER A 284 9.06 -16.77 8.70
N VAL A 285 9.89 -17.81 8.64
CA VAL A 285 9.43 -19.21 8.66
C VAL A 285 9.06 -19.50 10.10
N TRP A 286 7.79 -19.33 10.45
CA TRP A 286 7.27 -19.76 11.74
C TRP A 286 7.05 -21.27 11.70
N ARG A 287 7.44 -21.95 12.77
CA ARG A 287 7.11 -23.35 12.98
C ARG A 287 5.63 -23.40 13.38
N ASP A 288 4.80 -23.65 12.38
CA ASP A 288 3.51 -24.33 12.50
C ASP A 288 2.39 -23.54 13.22
N GLY A 289 2.16 -22.27 12.83
CA GLY A 289 1.02 -21.47 13.27
C GLY A 289 -0.05 -21.29 12.17
N GLY A 290 -1.32 -21.14 12.56
CA GLY A 290 -2.36 -20.70 11.62
C GLY A 290 -2.11 -19.26 11.14
N ILE A 291 -2.42 -18.96 9.88
CA ILE A 291 -2.19 -17.67 9.17
C ILE A 291 -2.58 -16.45 10.01
N GLU A 292 -3.63 -16.58 10.83
CA GLU A 292 -4.18 -15.51 11.67
C GLU A 292 -3.31 -15.17 12.88
N GLN A 293 -2.74 -16.17 13.55
CA GLN A 293 -1.83 -15.98 14.68
C GLN A 293 -0.45 -15.45 14.21
N GLU A 294 -0.02 -15.85 13.01
CA GLU A 294 1.25 -15.42 12.42
C GLU A 294 1.24 -13.94 12.02
N TYR A 295 0.15 -13.44 11.44
CA TYR A 295 0.01 -12.02 11.11
C TYR A 295 -0.05 -11.15 12.38
N GLY A 296 -0.79 -11.59 13.41
CA GLY A 296 -0.87 -10.88 14.70
C GLY A 296 0.53 -10.73 15.33
N ARG A 297 1.28 -11.83 15.46
CA ARG A 297 2.65 -11.80 16.01
C ARG A 297 3.60 -10.90 15.22
N TRP A 298 3.53 -10.94 13.88
CA TRP A 298 4.34 -10.07 13.03
C TRP A 298 3.95 -8.59 13.21
N ARG A 299 2.65 -8.27 13.27
CA ARG A 299 2.16 -6.90 13.45
C ARG A 299 2.52 -6.34 14.83
N ASP A 300 2.38 -7.14 15.88
CA ASP A 300 2.80 -6.76 17.24
C ASP A 300 4.30 -6.46 17.30
N GLU A 301 5.10 -7.23 16.56
CA GLU A 301 6.54 -7.00 16.44
C GLU A 301 6.89 -5.76 15.60
N TRP A 302 6.18 -5.53 14.50
CA TRP A 302 6.28 -4.31 13.71
C TRP A 302 5.99 -3.06 14.54
N GLU A 303 4.93 -3.10 15.34
CA GLU A 303 4.54 -1.98 16.21
C GLU A 303 5.47 -1.76 17.39
N ARG A 304 5.94 -2.84 18.03
CA ARG A 304 6.92 -2.74 19.13
C ARG A 304 8.21 -2.07 18.67
N ARG A 305 8.75 -2.49 17.52
CA ARG A 305 9.94 -1.87 16.92
C ARG A 305 9.73 -0.39 16.59
N ARG A 306 8.51 0.01 16.19
CA ARG A 306 8.16 1.44 16.00
C ARG A 306 8.12 2.23 17.31
N ARG A 307 7.61 1.63 18.39
CA ARG A 307 7.58 2.25 19.73
C ARG A 307 8.99 2.42 20.27
N ASP A 308 9.79 1.36 20.25
CA ASP A 308 11.19 1.39 20.69
C ASP A 308 12.01 2.45 19.92
N TRP A 309 11.72 2.65 18.63
CA TRP A 309 12.34 3.72 17.82
C TRP A 309 11.89 5.12 18.27
N ARG A 310 10.58 5.33 18.49
CA ARG A 310 10.06 6.62 18.97
C ARG A 310 10.63 6.99 20.33
N ASP A 311 10.74 6.02 21.22
CA ASP A 311 11.25 6.20 22.58
C ASP A 311 12.76 6.48 22.57
N ALA A 312 13.54 5.77 21.73
CA ALA A 312 14.97 6.05 21.53
C ALA A 312 15.25 7.43 20.90
N HIS A 313 14.31 7.99 20.14
CA HIS A 313 14.41 9.34 19.56
C HIS A 313 13.78 10.43 20.44
N SER A 314 13.08 10.06 21.53
CA SER A 314 12.62 11.02 22.54
C SER A 314 13.63 11.25 23.67
N ASP A 315 14.51 10.28 23.96
CA ASP A 315 15.54 10.40 25.03
C ASP A 315 16.74 11.29 24.67
N SER A 316 16.79 11.83 23.44
CA SER A 316 17.83 12.79 23.00
C SER A 316 17.39 14.26 23.08
N ALA A 317 16.18 14.53 23.60
CA ALA A 317 15.66 15.88 23.80
C ALA A 317 15.49 16.19 25.29
N VAL A 318 16.59 16.64 25.90
CA VAL A 318 16.70 17.62 27.01
C VAL A 318 15.80 17.40 28.25
N GLU A 319 16.46 17.12 29.37
CA GLU A 319 15.95 17.34 30.74
C GLU A 319 15.47 18.80 30.90
N ASP A 320 14.21 18.98 31.28
CA ASP A 320 13.78 20.19 31.97
C ASP A 320 12.68 19.82 32.98
N ASP A 321 13.01 20.09 34.23
CA ASP A 321 12.27 19.78 35.44
C ASP A 321 11.31 20.93 35.74
N THR A 322 10.09 20.87 35.21
CA THR A 322 8.98 21.73 35.63
C THR A 322 7.63 21.00 35.51
N PRO A 323 6.64 21.32 36.38
CA PRO A 323 5.35 20.63 36.37
C PRO A 323 4.58 20.95 35.08
N ARG A 324 4.44 19.96 34.20
CA ARG A 324 3.83 20.12 32.87
C ARG A 324 2.31 20.34 32.97
N ILE A 325 1.90 21.60 32.97
CA ILE A 325 0.58 21.99 32.46
C ILE A 325 0.61 21.74 30.94
N ALA A 326 -0.28 20.88 30.44
CA ALA A 326 -0.32 20.52 29.02
C ALA A 326 -0.50 21.78 28.14
N PRO A 327 0.28 21.93 27.04
CA PRO A 327 0.28 23.14 26.23
C PRO A 327 -1.09 23.35 25.53
N PRO A 328 -1.49 24.61 25.30
CA PRO A 328 -2.82 24.98 24.79
C PRO A 328 -3.20 24.34 23.44
N ARG A 329 -2.20 23.96 22.62
CA ARG A 329 -2.41 23.27 21.33
C ARG A 329 -3.03 21.88 21.45
N ARG A 330 -2.55 21.03 22.37
CA ARG A 330 -3.09 19.67 22.56
C ARG A 330 -4.52 19.68 23.10
N ARG A 331 -4.87 20.66 23.93
CA ARG A 331 -6.24 20.84 24.44
C ARG A 331 -7.19 21.31 23.34
N ARG A 332 -6.71 22.16 22.42
CA ARG A 332 -7.46 22.65 21.25
C ARG A 332 -7.75 21.54 20.25
N GLU A 333 -6.76 20.74 19.86
CA GLU A 333 -6.96 19.60 18.94
C GLU A 333 -7.97 18.58 19.48
N LYS A 334 -7.90 18.24 20.78
CA LYS A 334 -8.86 17.31 21.41
C LYS A 334 -10.28 17.89 21.48
N ALA A 335 -10.41 19.20 21.70
CA ALA A 335 -11.70 19.89 21.71
C ALA A 335 -12.31 19.95 20.29
N ASP A 336 -11.48 20.21 19.28
CA ASP A 336 -11.90 20.27 17.87
C ASP A 336 -12.36 18.87 17.39
N SER A 337 -11.64 17.79 17.71
CA SER A 337 -12.08 16.43 17.38
C SER A 337 -13.44 16.07 18.00
N LYS A 338 -13.70 16.49 19.25
CA LYS A 338 -15.00 16.27 19.92
C LYS A 338 -16.12 17.07 19.25
N ARG A 339 -15.85 18.31 18.82
CA ARG A 339 -16.80 19.16 18.08
C ARG A 339 -17.20 18.51 16.76
N HIS A 340 -16.24 18.09 15.96
CA HIS A 340 -16.52 17.48 14.65
C HIS A 340 -17.30 16.18 14.79
N TYR A 341 -16.94 15.35 15.77
CA TYR A 341 -17.67 14.12 16.10
C TYR A 341 -19.14 14.41 16.45
N ARG A 342 -19.44 15.40 17.30
CA ARG A 342 -20.83 15.78 17.64
C ARG A 342 -21.63 16.24 16.42
N HIS A 343 -21.03 17.03 15.53
CA HIS A 343 -21.72 17.48 14.31
C HIS A 343 -22.04 16.31 13.38
N ILE A 344 -21.14 15.34 13.22
CA ILE A 344 -21.43 14.14 12.43
C ILE A 344 -22.58 13.34 13.07
N LEU A 345 -22.64 13.18 14.38
CA LEU A 345 -23.80 12.55 15.03
C LEU A 345 -25.10 13.32 14.74
N THR A 346 -25.09 14.65 14.73
CA THR A 346 -26.25 15.45 14.31
C THR A 346 -26.62 15.19 12.84
N THR A 347 -25.64 15.02 11.94
CA THR A 347 -25.93 14.65 10.54
C THR A 347 -26.60 13.28 10.42
N LEU A 348 -26.23 12.30 11.26
CA LEU A 348 -26.89 10.99 11.30
C LEU A 348 -28.35 11.10 11.74
N ALA A 349 -28.60 11.93 12.76
CA ALA A 349 -29.92 12.20 13.28
C ALA A 349 -30.82 12.93 12.27
N LEU A 350 -30.25 13.82 11.45
CA LEU A 350 -30.94 14.44 10.31
C LEU A 350 -31.21 13.44 9.20
N ALA A 351 -30.24 12.58 8.86
CA ALA A 351 -30.41 11.54 7.85
C ALA A 351 -31.53 10.55 8.20
N ASP A 352 -31.75 10.27 9.50
CA ASP A 352 -32.85 9.39 9.94
C ASP A 352 -34.25 9.97 9.69
N LYS A 353 -34.36 11.31 9.53
CA LYS A 353 -35.60 12.01 9.17
C LYS A 353 -35.98 11.87 7.69
N CYS A 354 -35.05 11.44 6.83
CA CYS A 354 -35.31 11.24 5.40
C CYS A 354 -36.41 10.19 5.18
N VAL A 355 -37.33 10.46 4.25
CA VAL A 355 -38.20 9.42 3.69
C VAL A 355 -37.32 8.42 2.93
N PRO A 356 -37.27 7.13 3.29
CA PRO A 356 -36.41 6.15 2.64
C PRO A 356 -36.80 5.90 1.17
N ASN A 357 -35.81 5.56 0.33
CA ASN A 357 -36.02 5.27 -1.09
C ASN A 357 -34.98 4.23 -1.57
N GLN A 358 -35.40 3.25 -2.37
CA GLN A 358 -34.53 2.22 -2.97
C GLN A 358 -33.50 2.78 -3.96
N THR A 359 -33.75 3.97 -4.50
CA THR A 359 -32.94 4.57 -5.59
C THR A 359 -32.11 5.77 -5.12
N ALA A 360 -32.15 6.11 -3.83
CA ALA A 360 -31.42 7.26 -3.29
C ALA A 360 -31.09 7.08 -1.81
N PHE A 361 -29.89 7.53 -1.39
CA PHE A 361 -29.48 7.47 0.01
C PHE A 361 -30.21 8.50 0.90
N CYS A 362 -30.30 8.18 2.18
CA CYS A 362 -30.70 9.10 3.26
C CYS A 362 -29.44 9.79 3.82
N VAL A 363 -29.27 11.07 3.54
CA VAL A 363 -28.07 11.84 3.95
C VAL A 363 -28.52 13.02 4.80
N GLY A 364 -27.69 13.43 5.76
CA GLY A 364 -27.86 14.63 6.55
C GLY A 364 -26.65 15.55 6.43
N CYS A 365 -26.88 16.85 6.58
CA CYS A 365 -25.87 17.90 6.42
C CYS A 365 -26.05 18.98 7.50
N VAL A 366 -24.95 19.53 7.99
CA VAL A 366 -24.89 20.66 8.93
C VAL A 366 -23.80 21.62 8.47
N ILE A 367 -24.09 22.91 8.44
CA ILE A 367 -23.10 23.97 8.17
C ILE A 367 -22.92 24.77 9.46
N SER A 368 -21.69 25.04 9.88
CA SER A 368 -21.39 25.89 11.05
C SER A 368 -20.13 26.74 10.84
N PHE A 369 -19.90 27.74 11.70
CA PHE A 369 -18.68 28.55 11.63
C PHE A 369 -17.44 27.73 12.03
N SER A 370 -16.31 28.01 11.39
CA SER A 370 -15.00 27.39 11.65
C SER A 370 -14.41 27.67 13.06
N ALA A 371 -15.01 28.58 13.84
CA ALA A 371 -14.42 29.15 15.06
C ALA A 371 -14.01 28.11 16.12
N SER A 372 -12.75 28.20 16.55
CA SER A 372 -12.16 27.32 17.57
C SER A 372 -12.52 27.76 18.99
N GLY A 373 -13.30 26.95 19.71
CA GLY A 373 -13.33 26.98 21.19
C GLY A 373 -14.68 27.18 21.85
N LYS A 374 -15.75 27.54 21.13
CA LYS A 374 -17.14 27.43 21.61
C LYS A 374 -17.90 26.47 20.70
N GLU A 375 -18.87 25.72 21.24
CA GLU A 375 -19.82 24.94 20.41
C GLU A 375 -20.48 25.92 19.44
N SER A 376 -20.01 25.96 18.19
CA SER A 376 -20.66 26.75 17.15
C SER A 376 -22.00 26.08 16.86
N ALA A 377 -23.09 26.80 17.09
CA ALA A 377 -24.41 26.38 16.66
C ALA A 377 -24.43 26.14 15.14
N ALA A 378 -25.29 25.25 14.69
CA ALA A 378 -25.55 25.04 13.26
C ALA A 378 -26.14 26.32 12.66
N LEU A 379 -25.54 26.80 11.58
CA LEU A 379 -26.05 27.92 10.77
C LEU A 379 -27.19 27.47 9.87
N ALA A 380 -27.00 26.32 9.23
CA ALA A 380 -28.01 25.68 8.42
C ALA A 380 -27.86 24.17 8.58
N THR A 381 -28.97 23.47 8.47
CA THR A 381 -29.02 22.01 8.43
C THR A 381 -29.67 21.58 7.14
N GLY A 382 -29.54 20.32 6.77
CA GLY A 382 -30.19 19.77 5.59
C GLY A 382 -30.34 18.27 5.72
N TYR A 383 -31.38 17.68 5.14
CA TYR A 383 -31.42 16.25 4.89
C TYR A 383 -31.98 15.95 3.50
N SER A 384 -31.65 14.77 2.96
CA SER A 384 -32.11 14.36 1.63
C SER A 384 -33.64 14.36 1.58
N ARG A 385 -34.20 14.94 0.51
CA ARG A 385 -35.64 15.07 0.28
C ARG A 385 -36.37 15.91 1.34
N GLU A 386 -35.66 16.81 2.02
CA GLU A 386 -36.27 17.79 2.91
C GLU A 386 -37.06 18.86 2.14
N LEU A 387 -36.49 19.39 1.06
CA LEU A 387 -37.13 20.37 0.20
C LEU A 387 -37.78 19.69 -1.03
N PRO A 388 -38.81 20.30 -1.66
CA PRO A 388 -39.50 19.73 -2.81
C PRO A 388 -38.55 19.29 -3.93
N GLY A 389 -38.84 18.14 -4.52
CA GLY A 389 -38.02 17.53 -5.57
C GLY A 389 -36.98 16.55 -5.03
N ASN A 390 -36.08 16.09 -5.90
CA ASN A 390 -35.01 15.17 -5.53
C ASN A 390 -33.82 15.94 -4.94
N THR A 391 -33.99 16.57 -3.78
CA THR A 391 -32.94 17.38 -3.14
C THR A 391 -31.99 16.54 -2.30
N HIS A 392 -30.68 16.83 -2.39
CA HIS A 392 -29.68 16.23 -1.51
C HIS A 392 -29.54 17.03 -0.21
N ALA A 393 -28.94 16.44 0.82
CA ALA A 393 -28.77 17.09 2.12
C ALA A 393 -27.97 18.38 2.04
N GLU A 394 -26.87 18.39 1.28
CA GLU A 394 -26.02 19.57 1.08
C GLU A 394 -26.75 20.66 0.29
N GLU A 395 -27.57 20.26 -0.67
CA GLU A 395 -28.43 21.16 -1.44
C GLU A 395 -29.47 21.85 -0.54
N SER A 396 -30.15 21.08 0.32
CA SER A 396 -31.11 21.62 1.30
C SER A 396 -30.45 22.56 2.31
N ALA A 397 -29.26 22.22 2.81
CA ALA A 397 -28.52 23.05 3.76
C ALA A 397 -28.03 24.36 3.14
N LEU A 398 -27.47 24.32 1.93
CA LEU A 398 -27.01 25.51 1.21
C LEU A 398 -28.18 26.44 0.83
N ALA A 399 -29.31 25.88 0.42
CA ALA A 399 -30.51 26.67 0.10
C ALA A 399 -31.01 27.44 1.32
N LYS A 400 -31.05 26.81 2.50
CA LYS A 400 -31.43 27.47 3.76
C LYS A 400 -30.40 28.50 4.21
N LEU A 401 -29.11 28.21 4.02
CA LEU A 401 -28.03 29.16 4.34
C LEU A 401 -28.14 30.44 3.51
N ASP A 402 -28.46 30.32 2.22
CA ASP A 402 -28.66 31.46 1.32
C ASP A 402 -29.93 32.27 1.65
N SER A 403 -30.97 31.65 2.24
CA SER A 403 -32.23 32.33 2.57
C SER A 403 -32.24 33.04 3.91
N ASP A 404 -31.50 32.54 4.90
CA ASP A 404 -31.75 32.84 6.32
C ASP A 404 -30.63 33.64 7.00
N THR A 405 -29.47 33.85 6.36
CA THR A 405 -28.29 34.40 7.07
C THR A 405 -27.51 35.45 6.28
N SER A 406 -27.36 36.65 6.86
CA SER A 406 -26.31 37.60 6.46
C SER A 406 -24.96 37.13 7.01
N LEU A 407 -24.24 36.34 6.21
CA LEU A 407 -22.94 35.82 6.62
C LEU A 407 -21.92 36.96 6.73
N PRO A 408 -21.13 37.04 7.83
CA PRO A 408 -20.07 38.03 7.94
C PRO A 408 -19.08 37.91 6.79
N ALA A 409 -18.63 39.05 6.25
CA ALA A 409 -17.59 39.07 5.21
C ALA A 409 -16.32 38.35 5.71
N GLY A 410 -15.79 37.44 4.90
CA GLY A 410 -14.63 36.62 5.22
C GLY A 410 -14.88 35.52 6.26
N ALA A 411 -16.14 35.17 6.59
CA ALA A 411 -16.41 34.07 7.50
C ALA A 411 -16.00 32.72 6.90
N GLU A 412 -15.26 31.93 7.67
CA GLU A 412 -14.93 30.55 7.34
C GLU A 412 -16.00 29.60 7.87
N LEU A 413 -16.47 28.71 6.99
CA LEU A 413 -17.52 27.75 7.27
C LEU A 413 -16.98 26.31 7.20
N ASP A 414 -17.48 25.48 8.11
CA ASP A 414 -17.33 24.02 8.08
C ASP A 414 -18.65 23.40 7.62
N LEU A 415 -18.58 22.49 6.64
CA LEU A 415 -19.71 21.67 6.23
C LEU A 415 -19.51 20.24 6.75
N TYR A 416 -20.50 19.71 7.44
CA TYR A 416 -20.54 18.35 7.95
C TYR A 416 -21.60 17.59 7.18
N THR A 417 -21.27 16.42 6.66
CA THR A 417 -22.21 15.56 5.94
C THR A 417 -22.08 14.11 6.41
N SER A 418 -23.19 13.37 6.48
CA SER A 418 -23.15 11.97 6.90
C SER A 418 -22.47 11.07 5.86
N MET A 419 -22.48 11.48 4.59
CA MET A 419 -21.91 10.75 3.45
C MET A 419 -21.14 11.71 2.52
N GLU A 420 -20.16 11.20 1.78
CA GLU A 420 -19.40 12.00 0.79
C GLU A 420 -20.31 12.82 -0.15
N PRO A 421 -20.04 14.12 -0.35
CA PRO A 421 -20.80 14.94 -1.30
C PRO A 421 -20.62 14.42 -2.73
N CYS A 422 -21.72 14.20 -3.44
CA CYS A 422 -21.67 13.62 -4.77
C CYS A 422 -20.96 14.51 -5.81
N SER A 423 -20.08 13.91 -6.61
CA SER A 423 -19.46 14.54 -7.80
C SER A 423 -20.32 14.41 -9.06
N VAL A 424 -21.22 13.43 -9.10
CA VAL A 424 -22.14 13.15 -10.20
C VAL A 424 -23.49 12.72 -9.64
N ARG A 425 -24.58 12.95 -10.37
CA ARG A 425 -25.93 12.55 -9.98
C ARG A 425 -26.58 11.74 -11.09
N SER A 426 -27.12 10.57 -10.74
CA SER A 426 -27.91 9.74 -11.66
C SER A 426 -29.13 10.47 -12.22
N SER A 427 -29.69 11.43 -11.47
CA SER A 427 -30.81 12.27 -11.92
C SER A 427 -30.43 13.38 -12.91
N GLY A 428 -29.13 13.59 -13.17
CA GLY A 428 -28.63 14.70 -14.01
C GLY A 428 -28.68 16.09 -13.37
N ASN A 429 -29.15 16.20 -12.12
CA ASN A 429 -29.13 17.46 -11.38
C ASN A 429 -27.70 17.89 -11.03
N VAL A 430 -27.54 19.18 -10.67
CA VAL A 430 -26.24 19.72 -10.24
C VAL A 430 -25.70 18.93 -9.02
N PRO A 431 -24.48 18.37 -9.10
CA PRO A 431 -23.84 17.63 -8.00
C PRO A 431 -23.55 18.49 -6.76
N CYS A 432 -23.49 17.87 -5.59
CA CYS A 432 -23.26 18.59 -4.32
C CYS A 432 -21.89 19.28 -4.29
N VAL A 433 -20.85 18.65 -4.85
CA VAL A 433 -19.52 19.27 -5.00
C VAL A 433 -19.61 20.59 -5.75
N GLN A 434 -20.28 20.59 -6.91
CA GLN A 434 -20.45 21.79 -7.73
C GLN A 434 -21.27 22.86 -7.02
N ARG A 435 -22.25 22.47 -6.19
CA ARG A 435 -23.02 23.43 -5.36
C ARG A 435 -22.16 24.09 -4.29
N ILE A 436 -21.30 23.34 -3.61
CA ILE A 436 -20.35 23.86 -2.61
C ILE A 436 -19.37 24.85 -3.27
N LEU A 437 -18.82 24.48 -4.42
CA LEU A 437 -17.90 25.34 -5.17
C LEU A 437 -18.58 26.60 -5.71
N ALA A 438 -19.80 26.46 -6.24
CA ALA A 438 -20.60 27.59 -6.71
C ALA A 438 -21.00 28.53 -5.56
N PHE A 439 -21.26 28.01 -4.36
CA PHE A 439 -21.42 28.84 -3.16
C PHE A 439 -20.16 29.66 -2.90
N ASN A 440 -18.99 29.00 -2.84
CA ASN A 440 -17.71 29.68 -2.62
C ASN A 440 -17.38 30.72 -3.71
N ALA A 441 -17.70 30.44 -4.97
CA ALA A 441 -17.45 31.34 -6.08
C ALA A 441 -18.36 32.57 -6.06
N ARG A 442 -19.66 32.41 -5.75
CA ARG A 442 -20.62 33.52 -5.66
C ARG A 442 -20.28 34.53 -4.57
N GLN A 443 -19.65 34.07 -3.49
CA GLN A 443 -19.25 34.91 -2.35
C GLN A 443 -18.01 35.77 -2.66
N GLY A 444 -17.23 35.41 -3.69
CA GLY A 444 -16.00 36.10 -4.08
C GLY A 444 -14.89 36.04 -3.01
N ASP A 445 -13.79 36.76 -3.25
CA ASP A 445 -12.60 36.70 -2.39
C ASP A 445 -12.81 37.24 -0.97
N LYS A 446 -13.85 38.06 -0.77
CA LYS A 446 -14.16 38.73 0.50
C LYS A 446 -15.42 38.21 1.19
N GLY A 447 -16.14 37.27 0.57
CA GLY A 447 -17.36 36.70 1.16
C GLY A 447 -17.08 35.49 2.06
N ALA A 448 -18.14 34.92 2.62
CA ALA A 448 -18.03 33.71 3.43
C ALA A 448 -17.71 32.50 2.55
N ARG A 449 -16.88 31.58 3.04
CA ARG A 449 -16.44 30.42 2.26
C ARG A 449 -16.44 29.14 3.09
N ILE A 450 -16.89 28.06 2.48
CA ILE A 450 -16.73 26.70 3.00
C ILE A 450 -15.28 26.30 2.75
N VAL A 451 -14.50 26.24 3.83
CA VAL A 451 -13.07 25.94 3.81
C VAL A 451 -12.78 24.47 4.13
N ARG A 452 -13.68 23.82 4.88
CA ARG A 452 -13.51 22.43 5.30
C ARG A 452 -14.82 21.66 5.20
N VAL A 453 -14.72 20.41 4.76
CA VAL A 453 -15.80 19.44 4.70
C VAL A 453 -15.45 18.24 5.57
N PHE A 454 -16.33 17.87 6.48
CA PHE A 454 -16.20 16.73 7.37
C PHE A 454 -17.25 15.69 6.99
N MET A 455 -16.85 14.44 6.75
CA MET A 455 -17.75 13.37 6.32
C MET A 455 -17.74 12.16 7.26
N GLY A 456 -18.89 11.49 7.38
CA GLY A 456 -19.06 10.26 8.15
C GLY A 456 -18.59 8.99 7.43
N VAL A 457 -19.01 8.82 6.18
CA VAL A 457 -18.64 7.68 5.31
C VAL A 457 -18.43 8.15 3.87
N ARG A 458 -17.58 7.46 3.10
CA ARG A 458 -17.50 7.68 1.64
C ARG A 458 -18.74 7.13 0.94
N GLU A 459 -19.08 7.67 -0.22
CA GLU A 459 -20.23 7.19 -0.98
C GLU A 459 -19.88 5.80 -1.57
N PRO A 460 -20.65 4.74 -1.27
CA PRO A 460 -20.46 3.44 -1.88
C PRO A 460 -20.87 3.47 -3.37
N PRO A 461 -20.29 2.61 -4.24
CA PRO A 461 -20.52 2.67 -5.69
C PRO A 461 -21.87 2.05 -6.13
N ASP A 462 -22.93 2.13 -5.32
CA ASP A 462 -24.23 1.51 -5.61
C ASP A 462 -24.98 2.25 -6.73
N PHE A 463 -24.90 3.59 -6.77
CA PHE A 463 -25.59 4.41 -7.78
C PHE A 463 -24.64 5.06 -8.79
N VAL A 464 -23.50 5.57 -8.33
CA VAL A 464 -22.51 6.26 -9.15
C VAL A 464 -21.10 6.04 -8.59
N ALA A 465 -20.09 6.13 -9.46
CA ALA A 465 -18.70 6.20 -9.03
C ALA A 465 -18.39 7.65 -8.58
N CYS A 466 -18.52 7.90 -7.27
CA CYS A 466 -18.29 9.22 -6.68
C CYS A 466 -16.78 9.54 -6.57
N ALA A 467 -16.43 10.80 -6.82
CA ALA A 467 -15.07 11.36 -6.74
C ALA A 467 -15.08 12.73 -6.02
N GLY A 468 -16.03 12.93 -5.11
CA GLY A 468 -16.31 14.26 -4.56
C GLY A 468 -15.23 14.77 -3.62
N VAL A 469 -14.59 13.87 -2.87
CA VAL A 469 -13.44 14.21 -2.02
C VAL A 469 -12.28 14.76 -2.84
N GLU A 470 -11.96 14.10 -3.95
CA GLU A 470 -10.84 14.45 -4.81
C GLU A 470 -11.08 15.78 -5.53
N GLU A 471 -12.31 16.02 -6.01
CA GLU A 471 -12.70 17.28 -6.65
C GLU A 471 -12.65 18.47 -5.68
N LEU A 472 -13.23 18.34 -4.48
CA LEU A 472 -13.21 19.42 -3.47
C LEU A 472 -11.77 19.79 -3.06
N ARG A 473 -10.89 18.80 -2.88
CA ARG A 473 -9.48 19.03 -2.53
C ARG A 473 -8.71 19.73 -3.64
N ARG A 474 -9.00 19.42 -4.91
CA ARG A 474 -8.36 20.08 -6.06
C ARG A 474 -8.66 21.58 -6.09
N GLU A 475 -9.86 21.97 -5.66
CA GLU A 475 -10.31 23.37 -5.60
C GLU A 475 -9.96 24.06 -4.26
N GLY A 476 -9.12 23.43 -3.42
CA GLY A 476 -8.60 24.03 -2.19
C GLY A 476 -9.51 23.93 -0.97
N VAL A 477 -10.57 23.10 -1.01
CA VAL A 477 -11.40 22.79 0.17
C VAL A 477 -10.81 21.59 0.90
N GLU A 478 -10.53 21.71 2.20
CA GLU A 478 -10.04 20.57 2.97
C GLU A 478 -11.17 19.56 3.21
N VAL A 479 -10.89 18.27 3.07
CA VAL A 479 -11.90 17.21 3.31
C VAL A 479 -11.37 16.20 4.30
N HIS A 480 -12.11 15.97 5.38
CA HIS A 480 -11.72 15.14 6.52
C HIS A 480 -12.78 14.07 6.82
N SER A 481 -12.34 12.82 6.99
CA SER A 481 -13.20 11.75 7.54
C SER A 481 -13.18 11.83 9.06
N VAL A 482 -14.35 11.88 9.69
CA VAL A 482 -14.45 11.95 11.14
C VAL A 482 -14.43 10.54 11.71
N VAL A 483 -13.56 10.31 12.69
CA VAL A 483 -13.43 9.03 13.39
C VAL A 483 -14.06 9.15 14.77
N ALA A 484 -14.89 8.18 15.14
CA ALA A 484 -15.45 8.13 16.49
C ALA A 484 -14.37 7.80 17.54
N PRO A 485 -14.44 8.38 18.74
CA PRO A 485 -13.62 7.95 19.86
C PRO A 485 -13.98 6.51 20.26
N ALA A 486 -13.00 5.80 20.86
CA ALA A 486 -13.22 4.47 21.43
C ALA A 486 -14.40 4.52 22.41
N THR A 487 -15.39 3.65 22.18
CA THR A 487 -16.66 3.61 22.93
C THR A 487 -16.95 2.16 23.32
N ASP A 488 -17.19 1.92 24.60
CA ASP A 488 -17.44 0.56 25.10
C ASP A 488 -18.66 -0.08 24.42
N GLY A 489 -18.48 -1.32 23.95
CA GLY A 489 -19.51 -2.09 23.27
C GLY A 489 -19.69 -1.79 21.78
N LEU A 490 -18.92 -0.85 21.19
CA LEU A 490 -18.92 -0.60 19.75
C LEU A 490 -17.54 -0.95 19.16
N LYS A 491 -17.53 -1.62 18.01
CA LYS A 491 -16.29 -2.00 17.32
C LYS A 491 -15.64 -0.78 16.67
N ASP A 492 -14.34 -0.80 16.46
CA ASP A 492 -13.63 0.24 15.70
C ASP A 492 -14.29 0.49 14.33
N GLY A 493 -14.37 1.76 13.93
CA GLY A 493 -15.04 2.17 12.68
C GLY A 493 -16.58 2.09 12.71
N TRP A 494 -17.22 1.97 13.88
CA TRP A 494 -18.68 1.90 13.98
C TRP A 494 -19.39 3.12 13.39
N LEU A 495 -18.79 4.31 13.47
CA LEU A 495 -19.42 5.55 12.95
C LEU A 495 -19.63 5.50 11.45
N GLU A 496 -18.66 4.94 10.72
CA GLU A 496 -18.73 4.76 9.27
C GLU A 496 -19.81 3.73 8.91
N ARG A 497 -19.84 2.60 9.62
CA ARG A 497 -20.88 1.57 9.43
C ARG A 497 -22.27 2.08 9.77
N GLU A 498 -22.39 2.90 10.81
CA GLU A 498 -23.64 3.52 11.21
C GLU A 498 -24.10 4.56 10.19
N ALA A 499 -23.19 5.39 9.67
CA ALA A 499 -23.49 6.33 8.59
C ALA A 499 -23.98 5.61 7.33
N LEU A 500 -23.32 4.51 6.94
CA LEU A 500 -23.75 3.67 5.82
C LEU A 500 -25.11 3.00 6.10
N ARG A 501 -25.33 2.54 7.32
CA ARG A 501 -26.60 1.92 7.74
C ARG A 501 -27.80 2.85 7.61
N ILE A 502 -27.64 4.10 8.03
CA ILE A 502 -28.71 5.10 7.92
C ILE A 502 -28.88 5.52 6.46
N ALA A 503 -27.78 5.66 5.71
CA ALA A 503 -27.83 5.99 4.28
C ALA A 503 -28.61 4.95 3.47
N LYS A 504 -28.41 3.67 3.76
CA LYS A 504 -29.08 2.52 3.14
C LYS A 504 -30.41 2.15 3.81
N LYS A 505 -31.06 3.09 4.52
CA LYS A 505 -32.36 2.82 5.15
C LYS A 505 -33.35 2.32 4.10
N SER A 506 -33.92 1.15 4.36
CA SER A 506 -34.84 0.42 3.47
C SER A 506 -34.21 -0.22 2.22
N HIS A 507 -32.89 -0.18 2.02
CA HIS A 507 -32.24 -0.94 0.94
C HIS A 507 -32.12 -2.42 1.33
N ASP A 508 -32.13 -3.32 0.35
CA ASP A 508 -32.04 -4.78 0.60
C ASP A 508 -30.74 -5.18 1.30
N ASP A 509 -29.68 -4.40 1.12
CA ASP A 509 -28.35 -4.61 1.67
C ASP A 509 -28.03 -3.70 2.88
N GLN A 510 -29.07 -3.15 3.53
CA GLN A 510 -28.89 -2.31 4.72
C GLN A 510 -28.08 -3.03 5.81
N PRO A 511 -26.96 -2.45 6.29
CA PRO A 511 -26.18 -3.01 7.40
C PRO A 511 -27.00 -3.24 8.69
N GLN A 512 -26.60 -4.22 9.49
CA GLN A 512 -27.24 -4.46 10.79
C GLN A 512 -26.86 -3.37 11.81
N SER A 513 -27.79 -3.03 12.71
CA SER A 513 -27.54 -2.06 13.79
C SER A 513 -26.61 -2.64 14.85
N GLU A 514 -25.58 -1.88 15.23
CA GLU A 514 -24.70 -2.18 16.38
C GLU A 514 -25.22 -1.54 17.69
N GLY A 515 -26.45 -1.01 17.68
CA GLY A 515 -27.05 -0.32 18.83
C GLY A 515 -26.48 1.09 19.07
N ALA A 516 -25.80 1.67 18.07
CA ALA A 516 -25.20 3.01 18.13
C ALA A 516 -26.23 4.15 18.08
N GLU A 517 -27.49 3.86 17.76
CA GLU A 517 -28.61 4.82 17.67
C GLU A 517 -28.74 5.70 18.91
N ARG A 518 -28.50 5.13 20.09
CA ARG A 518 -28.51 5.85 21.38
C ARG A 518 -27.57 7.07 21.42
N MET A 519 -26.54 7.09 20.57
CA MET A 519 -25.52 8.13 20.52
C MET A 519 -25.98 9.38 19.76
N TRP A 520 -26.89 9.24 18.80
CA TRP A 520 -27.26 10.32 17.88
C TRP A 520 -28.75 10.60 17.80
N ARG A 521 -29.62 9.63 18.09
CA ARG A 521 -31.08 9.75 17.84
C ARG A 521 -31.77 10.90 18.58
N SER A 522 -31.17 11.41 19.66
CA SER A 522 -31.68 12.56 20.44
C SER A 522 -31.09 13.92 20.02
N LEU A 523 -30.23 13.97 18.99
CA LEU A 523 -29.47 15.16 18.62
C LEU A 523 -30.06 15.98 17.46
N ALA A 524 -31.14 15.55 16.82
CA ALA A 524 -31.79 16.26 15.71
C ALA A 524 -33.20 16.74 16.05
#